data_AF-A0A7V0JJL6-F1
#
_entry.id   AF-A0A7V0JJL6-F1
#
_cell.length_a   1.000
_cell.length_b   1.000
_cell.length_c   1.000
_cell.angle_alpha   90.00
_cell.angle_beta   90.00
_cell.angle_gamma   90.00
#
_symmetry.space_group_name_H-M   'P 1'
#
loop_
_entity.id
_entity.type
_entity.pdbx_description
1 polymer ?
#
loop_
_entity_poly.entity_id
_entity_poly.type
_entity_poly.pdbx_seq_one_letter_code
_entity_poly.pdbx_strand_id
1 'polypeptide(L)'
;MEKIGLIAGSGKFPLLIAESAKKRGLKVIAVAHRGETMPELADQVDEITWIGLGQFGRLLSAFKSREVRHALMAGAITKSKMFANVKPDLKGLEVIGKLLIFHDDDILKAVARELEKEGIIVVSSTDYLPELLAPSGCLTKRKPSKEEMDDIEFGWMVAKELGRLDIGHCVVVRRKTVLAVEAIEGTDKAILRGGALAKEGGVVVKVCKPNQDLRFDLPAVGISTVNVMSKVNASVLAIEAGKTIVFDKEEMIQMADRNGIAIFSR
;
A
#
# COMPACT_ATOMS: atom_id res chain seq x y z
N MET A 1 24.45 -12.33 12.47
CA MET A 1 23.32 -11.37 12.48
C MET A 1 22.51 -11.66 11.24
N GLU A 2 21.21 -11.89 11.40
CA GLU A 2 20.31 -12.19 10.29
C GLU A 2 20.12 -10.94 9.40
N LYS A 3 20.00 -11.15 8.08
CA LYS A 3 19.96 -10.09 7.07
C LYS A 3 18.58 -10.09 6.41
N ILE A 4 18.00 -8.91 6.24
CA ILE A 4 16.75 -8.71 5.50
C ILE A 4 17.03 -7.82 4.28
N GLY A 5 16.58 -8.28 3.12
CA GLY A 5 16.56 -7.49 1.90
C GLY A 5 15.38 -6.52 1.92
N LEU A 6 15.61 -5.24 1.65
CA LEU A 6 14.56 -4.25 1.49
C LEU A 6 14.55 -3.77 0.03
N ILE A 7 13.53 -4.13 -0.73
CA ILE A 7 13.28 -3.59 -2.07
C ILE A 7 12.41 -2.33 -1.88
N ALA A 8 13.03 -1.17 -1.96
CA ALA A 8 12.41 0.10 -1.60
C ALA A 8 11.80 0.82 -2.81
N GLY A 9 10.50 1.12 -2.73
CA GLY A 9 9.77 2.04 -3.60
C GLY A 9 9.69 3.44 -3.00
N SER A 10 8.63 4.15 -3.36
CA SER A 10 8.34 5.52 -2.89
C SER A 10 7.56 5.57 -1.58
N GLY A 11 7.55 6.76 -0.96
CA GLY A 11 6.83 7.03 0.29
C GLY A 11 7.64 6.70 1.55
N LYS A 12 7.01 6.87 2.72
CA LYS A 12 7.65 6.67 4.04
C LYS A 12 7.82 5.20 4.42
N PHE A 13 7.10 4.28 3.78
CA PHE A 13 7.04 2.88 4.23
C PHE A 13 8.40 2.15 4.27
N PRO A 14 9.32 2.32 3.30
CA PRO A 14 10.67 1.77 3.39
C PRO A 14 11.44 2.24 4.63
N LEU A 15 11.29 3.51 5.03
CA LEU A 15 11.97 4.08 6.20
C LEU A 15 11.48 3.41 7.49
N LEU A 16 10.15 3.27 7.62
CA LEU A 16 9.53 2.62 8.78
C LEU A 16 9.95 1.16 8.90
N ILE A 17 10.03 0.45 7.77
CA ILE A 17 10.47 -0.95 7.76
C ILE A 17 11.94 -1.05 8.16
N ALA A 18 12.81 -0.19 7.60
CA ALA A 18 14.22 -0.18 7.95
C ALA A 18 14.44 0.08 9.45
N GLU A 19 13.71 1.05 10.02
CA GLU A 19 13.75 1.34 11.45
C GLU A 19 13.30 0.15 12.31
N SER A 20 12.17 -0.48 11.97
CA SER A 20 11.66 -1.64 12.72
C SER A 20 12.57 -2.85 12.62
N ALA A 21 13.10 -3.14 11.42
CA ALA A 21 14.05 -4.22 11.21
C ALA A 21 15.32 -4.03 12.06
N LYS A 22 15.85 -2.79 12.12
CA LYS A 22 16.99 -2.45 13.00
C LYS A 22 16.66 -2.63 14.48
N LYS A 23 15.48 -2.19 14.94
CA LYS A 23 15.03 -2.41 16.34
C LYS A 23 14.95 -3.90 16.71
N ARG A 24 14.70 -4.76 15.72
CA ARG A 24 14.69 -6.24 15.86
C ARG A 24 16.09 -6.88 15.74
N GLY A 25 17.14 -6.09 15.59
CA GLY A 25 18.53 -6.58 15.50
C GLY A 25 18.89 -7.19 14.14
N LEU A 26 18.15 -6.87 13.07
CA LEU A 26 18.43 -7.32 11.72
C LEU A 26 19.33 -6.32 10.98
N LYS A 27 20.20 -6.83 10.12
CA LYS A 27 20.91 -5.99 9.15
C LYS A 27 20.04 -5.76 7.92
N VAL A 28 19.85 -4.50 7.54
CA VAL A 28 19.01 -4.10 6.41
C VAL A 28 19.88 -3.86 5.19
N ILE A 29 19.70 -4.70 4.18
CA ILE A 29 20.36 -4.57 2.88
C ILE A 29 19.32 -4.04 1.89
N ALA A 30 19.40 -2.75 1.56
CA ALA A 30 18.42 -2.10 0.70
C ALA A 30 18.83 -2.09 -0.77
N VAL A 31 17.84 -2.27 -1.64
CA VAL A 31 17.90 -1.94 -3.05
C VAL A 31 16.89 -0.82 -3.29
N ALA A 32 17.39 0.35 -3.65
CA ALA A 32 16.60 1.57 -3.81
C ALA A 32 16.46 1.95 -5.28
N HIS A 33 15.28 2.42 -5.66
CA HIS A 33 14.96 2.80 -7.03
C HIS A 33 15.15 4.30 -7.23
N ARG A 34 16.05 4.66 -8.15
CA ARG A 34 16.33 6.06 -8.49
C ARG A 34 15.06 6.75 -8.98
N GLY A 35 14.77 7.91 -8.39
CA GLY A 35 13.59 8.71 -8.72
C GLY A 35 12.29 8.22 -8.07
N GLU A 36 12.32 7.15 -7.26
CA GLU A 36 11.17 6.69 -6.47
C GLU A 36 11.49 6.70 -4.97
N THR A 37 12.61 6.09 -4.59
CA THR A 37 13.00 5.97 -3.18
C THR A 37 13.54 7.27 -2.62
N MET A 38 13.11 7.58 -1.41
CA MET A 38 13.62 8.69 -0.59
C MET A 38 15.12 8.51 -0.32
N PRO A 39 15.99 9.49 -0.67
CA PRO A 39 17.42 9.44 -0.41
C PRO A 39 17.79 9.19 1.06
N GLU A 40 16.95 9.68 1.97
CA GLU A 40 17.06 9.54 3.43
C GLU A 40 17.08 8.08 3.89
N LEU A 41 16.64 7.13 3.05
CA LEU A 41 16.76 5.70 3.35
C LEU A 41 18.21 5.27 3.54
N ALA A 42 19.16 5.93 2.87
CA ALA A 42 20.59 5.61 2.99
C ALA A 42 21.09 5.70 4.44
N ASP A 43 20.54 6.63 5.24
CA ASP A 43 20.92 6.82 6.64
C ASP A 43 20.25 5.79 7.58
N GLN A 44 19.21 5.08 7.09
CA GLN A 44 18.38 4.18 7.87
C GLN A 44 18.67 2.70 7.62
N VAL A 45 19.64 2.36 6.75
CA VAL A 45 19.98 0.97 6.40
C VAL A 45 21.46 0.67 6.66
N ASP A 46 21.87 -0.59 6.55
CA ASP A 46 23.28 -0.99 6.72
C ASP A 46 24.05 -0.87 5.41
N GLU A 47 23.41 -1.29 4.31
CA GLU A 47 23.94 -1.16 2.96
C GLU A 47 22.82 -0.79 1.98
N ILE A 48 23.13 0.02 0.98
CA ILE A 48 22.18 0.45 -0.04
C ILE A 48 22.76 0.33 -1.45
N THR A 49 22.00 -0.26 -2.37
CA THR A 49 22.33 -0.29 -3.80
C THR A 49 21.27 0.46 -4.58
N TRP A 50 21.68 1.55 -5.25
CA TRP A 50 20.79 2.33 -6.12
C TRP A 50 20.72 1.72 -7.51
N ILE A 51 19.51 1.42 -7.96
CA ILE A 51 19.20 0.85 -9.28
C ILE A 51 18.16 1.70 -10.01
N GLY A 52 18.12 1.57 -11.34
CA GLY A 52 16.99 2.03 -12.14
C GLY A 52 15.86 0.98 -12.15
N LEU A 53 14.65 1.41 -12.51
CA LEU A 53 13.54 0.49 -12.78
C LEU A 53 13.96 -0.49 -13.89
N GLY A 54 13.60 -1.77 -13.71
CA GLY A 54 13.92 -2.86 -14.64
C GLY A 54 15.32 -3.49 -14.47
N GLN A 55 16.18 -2.98 -13.58
CA GLN A 55 17.51 -3.54 -13.33
C GLN A 55 17.48 -4.72 -12.33
N PHE A 56 16.72 -5.76 -12.68
CA PHE A 56 16.46 -6.90 -11.80
C PHE A 56 17.71 -7.77 -11.55
N GLY A 57 18.57 -7.95 -12.56
CA GLY A 57 19.85 -8.64 -12.39
C GLY A 57 20.78 -7.92 -11.40
N ARG A 58 20.76 -6.58 -11.38
CA ARG A 58 21.50 -5.79 -10.39
C ARG A 58 20.93 -5.95 -8.97
N LEU A 59 19.62 -6.02 -8.83
CA LEU A 59 18.96 -6.34 -7.55
C LEU A 59 19.41 -7.72 -7.04
N LEU A 60 19.33 -8.76 -7.88
CA LEU A 60 19.77 -10.10 -7.53
C LEU A 60 21.25 -10.13 -7.11
N SER A 61 22.10 -9.45 -7.86
CA SER A 61 23.54 -9.37 -7.56
C SER A 61 23.79 -8.71 -6.21
N ALA A 62 23.05 -7.63 -5.90
CA ALA A 62 23.18 -6.92 -4.62
C ALA A 62 22.81 -7.83 -3.43
N PHE A 63 21.72 -8.59 -3.53
CA PHE A 63 21.27 -9.51 -2.49
C PHE A 63 22.15 -10.75 -2.36
N LYS A 64 22.52 -11.40 -3.48
CA LYS A 64 23.36 -12.60 -3.46
C LYS A 64 24.77 -12.34 -2.96
N SER A 65 25.41 -11.26 -3.39
CA SER A 65 26.76 -10.87 -2.91
C SER A 65 26.80 -10.59 -1.40
N ARG A 66 25.63 -10.37 -0.78
CA ARG A 66 25.46 -10.11 0.65
C ARG A 66 24.74 -11.24 1.37
N GLU A 67 24.50 -12.37 0.71
CA GLU A 67 23.86 -13.56 1.29
C GLU A 67 22.48 -13.29 1.90
N VAL A 68 21.72 -12.37 1.29
CA VAL A 68 20.32 -12.11 1.67
C VAL A 68 19.47 -13.30 1.26
N ARG A 69 18.72 -13.88 2.20
CA ARG A 69 17.82 -15.03 1.97
C ARG A 69 16.34 -14.68 2.09
N HIS A 70 16.02 -13.64 2.85
CA HIS A 70 14.68 -13.10 2.98
C HIS A 70 14.69 -11.67 2.46
N ALA A 71 13.67 -11.29 1.70
CA ALA A 71 13.49 -9.93 1.24
C ALA A 71 12.02 -9.51 1.37
N LEU A 72 11.78 -8.23 1.55
CA LEU A 72 10.45 -7.63 1.53
C LEU A 72 10.43 -6.49 0.52
N MET A 73 9.23 -6.16 0.05
CA MET A 73 8.98 -5.02 -0.80
C MET A 73 8.19 -3.98 0.00
N ALA A 74 8.63 -2.72 -0.04
CA ALA A 74 7.96 -1.64 0.67
C ALA A 74 7.93 -0.37 -0.18
N GLY A 75 6.79 0.31 -0.19
CA GLY A 75 6.58 1.54 -0.95
C GLY A 75 5.99 1.30 -2.34
N ALA A 76 5.46 2.36 -2.95
CA ALA A 76 4.80 2.28 -4.26
C ALA A 76 5.79 2.48 -5.41
N ILE A 77 5.50 1.92 -6.58
CA ILE A 77 6.21 2.20 -7.84
C ILE A 77 5.24 2.95 -8.76
N THR A 78 5.67 4.07 -9.34
CA THR A 78 4.81 4.89 -10.18
C THR A 78 4.67 4.26 -11.57
N LYS A 79 3.45 3.82 -11.95
CA LYS A 79 3.15 3.23 -13.28
C LYS A 79 3.71 4.04 -14.44
N SER A 80 3.48 5.36 -14.45
CA SER A 80 3.92 6.22 -15.55
C SER A 80 5.44 6.17 -15.76
N LYS A 81 6.23 5.97 -14.70
CA LYS A 81 7.69 5.82 -14.79
C LYS A 81 8.10 4.43 -15.28
N MET A 82 7.31 3.39 -15.00
CA MET A 82 7.51 2.06 -15.59
C MET A 82 7.30 2.04 -17.11
N PHE A 83 6.44 2.89 -17.65
CA PHE A 83 6.19 2.93 -19.10
C PHE A 83 7.02 3.99 -19.84
N ALA A 84 7.51 5.03 -19.16
CA ALA A 84 8.20 6.14 -19.82
C ALA A 84 9.73 5.99 -19.91
N ASN A 85 10.40 5.43 -18.89
CA ASN A 85 11.87 5.53 -18.75
C ASN A 85 12.53 4.30 -18.10
N VAL A 86 12.11 3.09 -18.47
CA VAL A 86 12.72 1.84 -17.97
C VAL A 86 13.86 1.41 -18.88
N LYS A 87 15.02 1.12 -18.29
CA LYS A 87 16.19 0.52 -18.98
C LYS A 87 16.45 -0.86 -18.36
N PRO A 88 15.71 -1.90 -18.78
CA PRO A 88 15.79 -3.20 -18.16
C PRO A 88 17.14 -3.86 -18.48
N ASP A 89 17.68 -4.60 -17.51
CA ASP A 89 18.82 -5.49 -17.77
C ASP A 89 18.35 -6.83 -18.36
N LEU A 90 19.27 -7.72 -18.76
CA LEU A 90 18.93 -9.01 -19.37
C LEU A 90 17.93 -9.82 -18.53
N LYS A 91 18.08 -9.80 -17.19
CA LYS A 91 17.15 -10.48 -16.29
C LYS A 91 15.84 -9.72 -16.12
N GLY A 92 15.87 -8.39 -16.14
CA GLY A 92 14.67 -7.56 -16.20
C GLY A 92 13.84 -7.83 -17.46
N LEU A 93 14.48 -7.96 -18.62
CA LEU A 93 13.82 -8.33 -19.88
C LEU A 93 13.20 -9.72 -19.79
N GLU A 94 13.86 -10.68 -19.14
CA GLU A 94 13.32 -12.02 -18.92
C GLU A 94 12.07 -12.01 -18.04
N VAL A 95 12.06 -11.20 -16.96
CA VAL A 95 10.89 -11.04 -16.08
C VAL A 95 9.75 -10.36 -16.84
N ILE A 96 10.06 -9.28 -17.57
CA ILE A 96 9.08 -8.52 -18.35
C ILE A 96 8.46 -9.39 -19.46
N GLY A 97 9.26 -10.18 -20.17
CA GLY A 97 8.79 -11.05 -21.25
C GLY A 97 7.84 -12.16 -20.80
N LYS A 98 7.81 -12.49 -19.50
CA LYS A 98 6.89 -13.45 -18.90
C LYS A 98 5.53 -12.84 -18.50
N LEU A 99 5.39 -11.51 -18.59
CA LEU A 99 4.15 -10.80 -18.27
C LEU A 99 3.28 -10.65 -19.52
N LEU A 100 2.13 -11.33 -19.53
CA LEU A 100 1.14 -11.25 -20.61
C LEU A 100 0.32 -9.96 -20.56
N ILE A 101 0.08 -9.42 -19.36
CA ILE A 101 -0.63 -8.17 -19.09
C ILE A 101 0.11 -7.42 -17.99
N PHE A 102 0.27 -6.11 -18.13
CA PHE A 102 0.94 -5.26 -17.14
C PHE A 102 -0.07 -4.73 -16.10
N HIS A 103 -0.55 -5.60 -15.22
CA HIS A 103 -1.19 -5.18 -13.95
C HIS A 103 -0.14 -5.10 -12.84
N ASP A 104 -0.35 -4.23 -11.83
CA ASP A 104 0.61 -4.02 -10.74
C ASP A 104 0.90 -5.31 -9.97
N ASP A 105 -0.17 -6.02 -9.59
CA ASP A 105 -0.11 -7.27 -8.85
C ASP A 105 0.69 -8.34 -9.60
N ASP A 106 0.54 -8.41 -10.93
CA ASP A 106 1.22 -9.40 -11.76
C ASP A 106 2.73 -9.16 -11.84
N ILE A 107 3.14 -7.88 -11.89
CA ILE A 107 4.55 -7.49 -11.90
C ILE A 107 5.19 -7.87 -10.56
N LEU A 108 4.58 -7.48 -9.44
CA LEU A 108 5.13 -7.78 -8.11
C LEU A 108 5.18 -9.30 -7.87
N LYS A 109 4.15 -10.05 -8.27
CA LYS A 109 4.14 -11.52 -8.24
C LYS A 109 5.21 -12.14 -9.13
N ALA A 110 5.48 -11.57 -10.31
CA ALA A 110 6.54 -12.07 -11.19
C ALA A 110 7.94 -11.82 -10.59
N VAL A 111 8.18 -10.63 -10.05
CA VAL A 111 9.43 -10.29 -9.35
C VAL A 111 9.63 -11.21 -8.15
N ALA A 112 8.58 -11.43 -7.33
CA ALA A 112 8.66 -12.32 -6.17
C ALA A 112 8.99 -13.76 -6.56
N ARG A 113 8.30 -14.31 -7.58
CA ARG A 113 8.60 -15.66 -8.09
C ARG A 113 10.02 -15.79 -8.61
N GLU A 114 10.54 -14.78 -9.28
CA GLU A 114 11.90 -14.84 -9.83
C GLU A 114 12.96 -14.70 -8.72
N LEU A 115 12.69 -13.93 -7.67
CA LEU A 115 13.54 -13.91 -6.46
C LEU A 115 13.58 -15.27 -5.77
N GLU A 116 12.41 -15.92 -5.63
CA GLU A 116 12.30 -17.22 -4.95
C GLU A 116 13.07 -18.32 -5.69
N LYS A 117 13.04 -18.33 -7.04
CA LYS A 117 13.86 -19.23 -7.86
C LYS A 117 15.36 -19.07 -7.60
N GLU A 118 15.78 -17.86 -7.28
CA GLU A 118 17.16 -17.51 -7.00
C GLU A 118 17.53 -17.72 -5.52
N GLY A 119 16.64 -18.33 -4.73
CA GLY A 119 16.84 -18.67 -3.32
C GLY A 119 16.54 -17.54 -2.34
N ILE A 120 15.84 -16.48 -2.78
CA ILE A 120 15.49 -15.31 -1.98
C ILE A 120 13.98 -15.32 -1.74
N ILE A 121 13.57 -15.67 -0.52
CA ILE A 121 12.17 -15.77 -0.13
C ILE A 121 11.60 -14.37 0.09
N VAL A 122 10.50 -14.05 -0.60
CA VAL A 122 9.77 -12.80 -0.36
C VAL A 122 8.82 -12.97 0.82
N VAL A 123 9.09 -12.24 1.90
CA VAL A 123 8.30 -12.23 3.15
C VAL A 123 7.37 -11.04 3.22
N SER A 124 6.36 -11.09 4.08
CA SER A 124 5.43 -9.98 4.22
C SER A 124 6.07 -8.79 4.93
N SER A 125 5.85 -7.59 4.40
CA SER A 125 6.23 -6.36 5.08
C SER A 125 5.51 -6.18 6.44
N THR A 126 4.32 -6.77 6.60
CA THR A 126 3.54 -6.70 7.85
C THR A 126 4.11 -7.52 8.99
N ASP A 127 4.92 -8.54 8.72
CA ASP A 127 5.58 -9.33 9.77
C ASP A 127 6.56 -8.48 10.60
N TYR A 128 7.07 -7.42 9.97
CA TYR A 128 8.02 -6.47 10.57
C TYR A 128 7.33 -5.25 11.18
N LEU A 129 6.13 -4.89 10.74
CA LEU A 129 5.36 -3.75 11.25
C LEU A 129 3.89 -4.10 11.52
N PRO A 130 3.58 -5.08 12.40
CA PRO A 130 2.21 -5.43 12.74
C PRO A 130 1.45 -4.25 13.38
N GLU A 131 2.14 -3.32 14.03
CA GLU A 131 1.57 -2.14 14.67
C GLU A 131 1.00 -1.10 13.69
N LEU A 132 1.39 -1.16 12.42
CA LEU A 132 0.83 -0.33 11.35
C LEU A 132 -0.49 -0.89 10.81
N LEU A 133 -0.80 -2.16 11.08
CA LEU A 133 -2.07 -2.72 10.63
C LEU A 133 -3.23 -2.15 11.43
N ALA A 134 -4.33 -1.86 10.72
CA ALA A 134 -5.56 -1.41 11.34
C ALA A 134 -6.07 -2.48 12.35
N PRO A 135 -6.24 -2.14 13.63
CA PRO A 135 -6.89 -3.03 14.59
C PRO A 135 -8.40 -3.05 14.33
N SER A 136 -9.08 -4.12 14.72
CA SER A 136 -10.53 -4.22 14.61
C SER A 136 -11.24 -3.25 15.57
N GLY A 137 -12.39 -2.72 15.13
CA GLY A 137 -13.27 -1.85 15.89
C GLY A 137 -13.27 -0.40 15.43
N CYS A 138 -13.83 0.47 16.27
CA CYS A 138 -13.87 1.90 16.00
C CYS A 138 -12.60 2.56 16.55
N LEU A 139 -11.87 3.25 15.67
CA LEU A 139 -10.60 3.90 15.98
C LEU A 139 -10.76 5.32 16.56
N THR A 140 -11.90 5.96 16.26
CA THR A 140 -12.24 7.32 16.67
C THR A 140 -13.22 7.34 17.84
N LYS A 141 -13.37 8.51 18.48
CA LYS A 141 -14.39 8.73 19.53
C LYS A 141 -15.80 8.64 18.97
N ARG A 142 -16.02 9.24 17.79
CA ARG A 142 -17.29 9.15 17.07
C ARG A 142 -17.42 7.75 16.48
N LYS A 143 -18.55 7.10 16.74
CA LYS A 143 -18.94 5.83 16.13
C LYS A 143 -19.82 6.08 14.91
N PRO A 144 -19.79 5.20 13.88
CA PRO A 144 -20.77 5.25 12.81
C PRO A 144 -22.20 5.13 13.35
N SER A 145 -23.13 5.89 12.78
CA SER A 145 -24.56 5.74 13.01
C SER A 145 -25.09 4.44 12.40
N LYS A 146 -26.36 4.11 12.66
CA LYS A 146 -27.01 2.94 12.04
C LYS A 146 -27.07 3.07 10.51
N GLU A 147 -27.42 4.26 10.00
CA GLU A 147 -27.47 4.53 8.56
C GLU A 147 -26.08 4.44 7.93
N GLU A 148 -25.06 4.96 8.62
CA GLU A 148 -23.68 4.86 8.15
C GLU A 148 -23.18 3.42 8.16
N MET A 149 -23.55 2.62 9.17
CA MET A 149 -23.20 1.19 9.21
C MET A 149 -23.86 0.42 8.05
N ASP A 150 -25.11 0.74 7.73
CA ASP A 150 -25.81 0.20 6.56
C ASP A 150 -25.09 0.54 5.23
N ASP A 151 -24.55 1.76 5.13
CA ASP A 151 -23.74 2.21 3.98
C ASP A 151 -22.37 1.54 3.94
N ILE A 152 -21.74 1.29 5.10
CA ILE A 152 -20.49 0.52 5.21
C ILE A 152 -20.71 -0.88 4.66
N GLU A 153 -21.75 -1.59 5.10
CA GLU A 153 -22.02 -2.96 4.65
C GLU A 153 -22.29 -3.04 3.15
N PHE A 154 -23.10 -2.11 2.62
CA PHE A 154 -23.35 -2.04 1.18
C PHE A 154 -22.07 -1.70 0.40
N GLY A 155 -21.33 -0.69 0.82
CA GLY A 155 -20.09 -0.28 0.19
C GLY A 155 -19.01 -1.36 0.24
N TRP A 156 -18.99 -2.16 1.31
CA TRP A 156 -18.04 -3.26 1.48
C TRP A 156 -18.20 -4.32 0.39
N MET A 157 -19.44 -4.75 0.13
CA MET A 157 -19.76 -5.68 -0.93
C MET A 157 -19.30 -5.15 -2.30
N VAL A 158 -19.63 -3.88 -2.60
CA VAL A 158 -19.23 -3.24 -3.86
C VAL A 158 -17.71 -3.14 -3.98
N ALA A 159 -17.01 -2.73 -2.92
CA ALA A 159 -15.55 -2.59 -2.90
C ALA A 159 -14.85 -3.93 -3.16
N LYS A 160 -15.38 -5.03 -2.60
CA LYS A 160 -14.84 -6.38 -2.82
C LYS A 160 -15.04 -6.86 -4.25
N GLU A 161 -16.19 -6.59 -4.86
CA GLU A 161 -16.42 -6.89 -6.28
C GLU A 161 -15.52 -6.07 -7.21
N LEU A 162 -15.35 -4.78 -6.90
CA LEU A 162 -14.43 -3.90 -7.63
C LEU A 162 -12.99 -4.44 -7.59
N GLY A 163 -12.55 -4.88 -6.41
CA GLY A 163 -11.24 -5.50 -6.22
C GLY A 163 -11.11 -6.86 -6.90
N ARG A 164 -12.20 -7.65 -6.97
CA ARG A 164 -12.22 -8.93 -7.70
C ARG A 164 -12.02 -8.75 -9.20
N LEU A 165 -12.53 -7.65 -9.76
CA LEU A 165 -12.35 -7.27 -11.15
C LEU A 165 -11.02 -6.52 -11.43
N ASP A 166 -10.19 -6.32 -10.40
CA ASP A 166 -8.94 -5.56 -10.46
C ASP A 166 -9.09 -4.12 -10.99
N ILE A 167 -10.24 -3.48 -10.75
CA ILE A 167 -10.50 -2.10 -11.19
C ILE A 167 -9.96 -1.10 -10.16
N GLY A 168 -10.21 -1.38 -8.88
CA GLY A 168 -9.89 -0.50 -7.76
C GLY A 168 -10.30 -1.15 -6.44
N HIS A 169 -10.12 -0.44 -5.33
CA HIS A 169 -10.39 -1.00 -4.00
C HIS A 169 -11.07 -0.03 -3.03
N CYS A 170 -11.56 1.11 -3.53
CA CYS A 170 -12.30 2.10 -2.76
C CYS A 170 -13.60 2.49 -3.46
N VAL A 171 -14.62 2.78 -2.66
CA VAL A 171 -15.93 3.27 -3.11
C VAL A 171 -16.45 4.31 -2.13
N VAL A 172 -17.17 5.30 -2.64
CA VAL A 172 -17.92 6.28 -1.85
C VAL A 172 -19.40 6.01 -2.01
N VAL A 173 -20.10 5.84 -0.89
CA VAL A 173 -21.53 5.52 -0.82
C VAL A 173 -22.25 6.56 0.03
N ARG A 174 -23.52 6.81 -0.27
CA ARG A 174 -24.46 7.47 0.64
C ARG A 174 -25.84 6.88 0.44
N ARG A 175 -26.54 6.51 1.51
CA ARG A 175 -27.90 5.93 1.48
C ARG A 175 -28.01 4.77 0.48
N LYS A 176 -27.07 3.82 0.57
CA LYS A 176 -26.93 2.63 -0.28
C LYS A 176 -26.84 2.93 -1.77
N THR A 177 -26.40 4.14 -2.13
CA THR A 177 -26.15 4.55 -3.51
C THR A 177 -24.66 4.73 -3.72
N VAL A 178 -24.10 4.07 -4.74
CA VAL A 178 -22.69 4.26 -5.14
C VAL A 178 -22.56 5.60 -5.84
N LEU A 179 -21.74 6.49 -5.28
CA LEU A 179 -21.47 7.82 -5.83
C LEU A 179 -20.17 7.86 -6.63
N ALA A 180 -19.17 7.11 -6.17
CA ALA A 180 -17.92 6.93 -6.86
C ALA A 180 -17.33 5.54 -6.60
N VAL A 181 -16.71 4.98 -7.63
CA VAL A 181 -15.79 3.84 -7.54
C VAL A 181 -14.41 4.32 -7.93
N GLU A 182 -13.39 3.90 -7.21
CA GLU A 182 -11.99 4.13 -7.58
C GLU A 182 -11.63 3.31 -8.82
N ALA A 183 -10.85 3.91 -9.72
CA ALA A 183 -10.14 3.22 -10.77
C ALA A 183 -8.72 3.80 -10.90
N ILE A 184 -8.25 4.04 -12.12
CA ILE A 184 -6.89 4.52 -12.41
C ILE A 184 -6.60 5.92 -11.83
N GLU A 185 -7.62 6.69 -11.44
CA GLU A 185 -7.43 8.03 -10.88
C GLU A 185 -6.86 8.02 -9.45
N GLY A 186 -7.03 6.90 -8.73
CA GLY A 186 -6.59 6.71 -7.34
C GLY A 186 -7.61 7.16 -6.29
N THR A 187 -7.46 6.62 -5.08
CA THR A 187 -8.37 6.80 -3.94
C THR A 187 -8.75 8.26 -3.68
N ASP A 188 -7.77 9.18 -3.61
CA ASP A 188 -8.03 10.57 -3.23
C ASP A 188 -8.96 11.28 -4.22
N LYS A 189 -8.76 11.08 -5.53
CA LYS A 189 -9.62 11.67 -6.56
C LYS A 189 -11.02 11.06 -6.55
N ALA A 190 -11.12 9.75 -6.28
CA ALA A 190 -12.40 9.08 -6.11
C ALA A 190 -13.18 9.61 -4.90
N ILE A 191 -12.52 9.86 -3.76
CA ILE A 191 -13.13 10.46 -2.57
C ILE A 191 -13.63 11.88 -2.88
N LEU A 192 -12.82 12.72 -3.53
CA LEU A 192 -13.23 14.07 -3.89
C LEU A 192 -14.47 14.09 -4.79
N ARG A 193 -14.48 13.24 -5.82
CA ARG A 193 -15.62 13.11 -6.76
C ARG A 193 -16.87 12.59 -6.05
N GLY A 194 -16.73 11.50 -5.30
CA GLY A 194 -17.85 10.88 -4.58
C GLY A 194 -18.42 11.79 -3.50
N GLY A 195 -17.57 12.49 -2.75
CA GLY A 195 -17.98 13.45 -1.73
C GLY A 195 -18.66 14.69 -2.31
N ALA A 196 -18.20 15.20 -3.46
CA ALA A 196 -18.89 16.30 -4.16
C ALA A 196 -20.32 15.92 -4.59
N LEU A 197 -20.52 14.68 -5.06
CA LEU A 197 -21.84 14.14 -5.38
C LEU A 197 -22.68 13.88 -4.12
N ALA A 198 -22.04 13.44 -3.04
CA ALA A 198 -22.68 13.25 -1.75
C ALA A 198 -23.16 14.59 -1.16
N LYS A 199 -22.47 15.70 -1.44
CA LYS A 199 -22.57 17.02 -0.77
C LYS A 199 -22.08 17.02 0.68
N GLU A 200 -22.44 15.98 1.44
CA GLU A 200 -22.03 15.71 2.81
C GLU A 200 -22.32 14.24 3.16
N GLY A 201 -21.75 13.74 4.26
CA GLY A 201 -22.14 12.46 4.85
C GLY A 201 -21.80 11.24 3.98
N GLY A 202 -20.84 11.37 3.06
CA GLY A 202 -20.36 10.25 2.27
C GLY A 202 -19.59 9.25 3.12
N VAL A 203 -19.89 7.96 2.96
CA VAL A 203 -19.16 6.84 3.56
C VAL A 203 -18.13 6.33 2.56
N VAL A 204 -16.86 6.41 2.93
CA VAL A 204 -15.73 5.90 2.16
C VAL A 204 -15.41 4.50 2.65
N VAL A 205 -15.48 3.50 1.77
CA VAL A 205 -15.13 2.12 2.08
C VAL A 205 -13.92 1.73 1.24
N LYS A 206 -12.84 1.32 1.91
CA LYS A 206 -11.60 0.88 1.28
C LYS A 206 -11.22 -0.51 1.80
N VAL A 207 -11.05 -1.47 0.91
CA VAL A 207 -10.82 -2.88 1.28
C VAL A 207 -9.53 -3.42 0.67
N CYS A 208 -9.03 -4.54 1.18
CA CYS A 208 -8.00 -5.30 0.49
C CYS A 208 -8.66 -6.12 -0.63
N LYS A 209 -8.07 -6.15 -1.84
CA LYS A 209 -8.66 -6.90 -2.95
C LYS A 209 -8.64 -8.40 -2.61
N PRO A 210 -9.68 -9.19 -2.97
CA PRO A 210 -9.75 -10.60 -2.58
C PRO A 210 -8.55 -11.46 -3.02
N ASN A 211 -7.98 -11.17 -4.19
CA ASN A 211 -6.88 -11.94 -4.80
C ASN A 211 -5.50 -11.27 -4.63
N GLN A 212 -5.41 -10.29 -3.73
CA GLN A 212 -4.19 -9.54 -3.47
C GLN A 212 -3.18 -10.42 -2.73
N ASP A 213 -1.92 -10.38 -3.17
CA ASP A 213 -0.84 -11.05 -2.46
C ASP A 213 -0.44 -10.19 -1.26
N LEU A 214 -0.82 -10.61 -0.05
CA LEU A 214 -0.65 -9.80 1.17
C LEU A 214 0.81 -9.50 1.54
N ARG A 215 1.78 -10.14 0.87
CA ARG A 215 3.21 -9.83 1.07
C ARG A 215 3.57 -8.43 0.63
N PHE A 216 2.82 -7.88 -0.33
CA PHE A 216 3.02 -6.55 -0.90
C PHE A 216 1.70 -5.87 -1.24
N ASP A 217 1.74 -4.55 -1.46
CA ASP A 217 0.62 -3.74 -1.96
C ASP A 217 -0.63 -3.63 -1.05
N LEU A 218 -0.51 -3.82 0.26
CA LEU A 218 -1.66 -3.62 1.14
C LEU A 218 -2.25 -2.21 1.02
N PRO A 219 -3.60 -2.07 1.03
CA PRO A 219 -4.25 -0.77 1.08
C PRO A 219 -3.70 0.10 2.21
N ALA A 220 -3.43 1.36 1.91
CA ALA A 220 -2.96 2.32 2.90
C ALA A 220 -3.94 3.49 3.09
N VAL A 221 -4.01 3.96 4.32
CA VAL A 221 -4.69 5.18 4.74
C VAL A 221 -3.80 5.98 5.70
N GLY A 222 -4.06 7.28 5.81
CA GLY A 222 -3.36 8.14 6.75
C GLY A 222 -3.97 9.53 6.82
N ILE A 223 -3.23 10.48 7.39
CA ILE A 223 -3.64 11.87 7.55
C ILE A 223 -4.07 12.50 6.22
N SER A 224 -3.41 12.18 5.10
CA SER A 224 -3.79 12.67 3.77
C SER A 224 -5.21 12.24 3.38
N THR A 225 -5.57 10.98 3.62
CA THR A 225 -6.92 10.46 3.36
C THR A 225 -7.97 11.22 4.16
N VAL A 226 -7.72 11.47 5.46
CA VAL A 226 -8.63 12.23 6.33
C VAL A 226 -8.74 13.69 5.88
N ASN A 227 -7.65 14.32 5.42
CA ASN A 227 -7.69 15.65 4.80
C ASN A 227 -8.59 15.70 3.56
N VAL A 228 -8.47 14.70 2.68
CA VAL A 228 -9.28 14.62 1.47
C VAL A 228 -10.76 14.45 1.83
N MET A 229 -11.07 13.59 2.80
CA MET A 229 -12.43 13.37 3.29
C MET A 229 -13.05 14.62 3.94
N SER A 230 -12.26 15.35 4.75
CA SER A 230 -12.68 16.60 5.40
C SER A 230 -13.10 17.66 4.38
N LYS A 231 -12.37 17.80 3.26
CA LYS A 231 -12.71 18.76 2.18
C LYS A 231 -14.09 18.55 1.55
N VAL A 232 -14.65 17.35 1.67
CA VAL A 232 -15.96 16.99 1.09
C VAL A 232 -17.00 16.59 2.14
N ASN A 233 -16.73 16.88 3.42
CA ASN A 233 -17.62 16.54 4.54
C ASN A 233 -18.04 15.05 4.53
N ALA A 234 -17.13 14.15 4.14
CA ALA A 234 -17.37 12.71 4.28
C ALA A 234 -17.43 12.34 5.77
N SER A 235 -18.27 11.37 6.14
CA SER A 235 -18.56 11.10 7.55
C SER A 235 -17.91 9.84 8.10
N VAL A 236 -17.60 8.85 7.26
CA VAL A 236 -17.00 7.59 7.71
C VAL A 236 -15.90 7.11 6.75
N LEU A 237 -14.80 6.63 7.33
CA LEU A 237 -13.80 5.81 6.66
C LEU A 237 -13.90 4.38 7.20
N ALA A 238 -14.31 3.43 6.36
CA ALA A 238 -14.33 2.01 6.68
C ALA A 238 -13.17 1.29 6.00
N ILE A 239 -12.40 0.54 6.80
CA ILE A 239 -11.18 -0.16 6.37
C ILE A 239 -11.12 -1.61 6.90
N GLU A 240 -10.30 -2.45 6.30
CA GLU A 240 -10.17 -3.87 6.68
C GLU A 240 -9.09 -4.08 7.73
N ALA A 241 -9.50 -4.65 8.86
CA ALA A 241 -8.64 -4.95 9.99
C ALA A 241 -7.59 -5.99 9.60
N GLY A 242 -6.36 -5.79 10.05
CA GLY A 242 -5.23 -6.69 9.72
C GLY A 242 -4.82 -6.68 8.24
N LYS A 243 -5.50 -5.92 7.36
CA LYS A 243 -5.20 -5.85 5.92
C LYS A 243 -5.12 -4.43 5.38
N THR A 244 -5.11 -3.43 6.26
CA THR A 244 -4.94 -2.01 5.90
C THR A 244 -3.79 -1.44 6.70
N ILE A 245 -2.85 -0.79 6.02
CA ILE A 245 -1.76 -0.03 6.65
C ILE A 245 -2.29 1.36 7.04
N VAL A 246 -2.07 1.74 8.29
CA VAL A 246 -2.46 3.02 8.85
C VAL A 246 -1.20 3.83 9.18
N PHE A 247 -0.88 4.79 8.32
CA PHE A 247 0.25 5.70 8.55
C PHE A 247 -0.11 6.80 9.53
N ASP A 248 0.84 7.16 10.40
CA ASP A 248 0.72 8.24 11.37
C ASP A 248 -0.61 8.14 12.17
N LYS A 249 -0.89 6.92 12.67
CA LYS A 249 -2.19 6.47 13.21
C LYS A 249 -2.78 7.43 14.24
N GLU A 250 -2.00 7.82 15.24
CA GLU A 250 -2.44 8.71 16.32
C GLU A 250 -2.85 10.08 15.78
N GLU A 251 -2.07 10.65 14.87
CA GLU A 251 -2.36 11.93 14.23
C GLU A 251 -3.58 11.83 13.30
N MET A 252 -3.71 10.73 12.56
CA MET A 252 -4.87 10.45 11.71
C MET A 252 -6.16 10.39 12.54
N ILE A 253 -6.15 9.68 13.67
CA ILE A 253 -7.31 9.55 14.57
C ILE A 253 -7.67 10.92 15.16
N GLN A 254 -6.69 11.67 15.67
CA GLN A 254 -6.91 13.02 16.21
C GLN A 254 -7.49 13.96 15.17
N MET A 255 -7.03 13.86 13.93
CA MET A 255 -7.57 14.67 12.84
C MET A 255 -9.01 14.27 12.50
N ALA A 256 -9.31 12.97 12.43
CA ALA A 256 -10.65 12.49 12.15
C ALA A 256 -11.64 12.90 13.24
N ASP A 257 -11.27 12.77 14.51
CA ASP A 257 -12.05 13.24 15.66
C ASP A 257 -12.37 14.74 15.56
N ARG A 258 -11.37 15.58 15.21
CA ARG A 258 -11.57 17.03 15.04
C ARG A 258 -12.53 17.38 13.90
N ASN A 259 -12.62 16.54 12.88
CA ASN A 259 -13.48 16.75 11.71
C ASN A 259 -14.82 16.00 11.81
N GLY A 260 -15.09 15.32 12.93
CA GLY A 260 -16.30 14.51 13.09
C GLY A 260 -16.37 13.30 12.14
N ILE A 261 -15.23 12.83 11.65
CA ILE A 261 -15.13 11.65 10.78
C ILE A 261 -14.96 10.41 11.65
N ALA A 262 -15.84 9.42 11.49
CA ALA A 262 -15.64 8.13 12.17
C ALA A 262 -14.69 7.26 11.35
N ILE A 263 -13.74 6.59 12.01
CA ILE A 263 -12.92 5.56 11.39
C ILE A 263 -13.32 4.21 11.99
N PHE A 264 -13.77 3.31 11.13
CA PHE A 264 -14.24 1.98 11.50
C PHE A 264 -13.42 0.92 10.77
N SER A 265 -12.93 -0.06 11.52
CA SER A 265 -12.17 -1.18 10.98
C SER A 265 -12.85 -2.49 11.33
N ARG A 266 -13.03 -3.36 10.34
CA ARG A 266 -13.66 -4.68 10.51
C ARG A 266 -12.77 -5.80 10.02
#